data_AF-E2BA36-F1
#
_entry.id   AF-E2BA36-F1
#
_cell.length_a   1.000
_cell.length_b   1.000
_cell.length_c   1.000
_cell.angle_alpha   90.00
_cell.angle_beta   90.00
_cell.angle_gamma   90.00
#
_symmetry.space_group_name_H-M   'P 1'
#
loop_
_entity.id
_entity.type
_entity.pdbx_description
1 polymer ?
#
loop_
_entity_poly.entity_id
_entity_poly.type
_entity_poly.pdbx_seq_one_letter_code
_entity_poly.pdbx_strand_id
1 'polypeptide(L)'
;RPSTSKTDENVERVRTLARSDRRLTIRMMGDLLNLNTFTVHQILTEDLHMRKVCAKMVPKNLTTEQKNNRRNVCVDLLKRIANDHEWFSRVITGDE
;
A
#
# COMPACT_ATOMS: atom_id res chain seq x y z
N ARG A 1 17.82 -1.27 -33.06
CA ARG A 1 17.52 0.04 -32.43
C ARG A 1 18.15 0.02 -31.04
N PRO A 2 19.11 0.89 -30.70
CA PRO A 2 19.79 0.80 -29.40
C PRO A 2 18.80 1.06 -28.27
N SER A 3 18.84 0.24 -27.22
CA SER A 3 18.03 0.37 -26.00
C SER A 3 18.61 1.50 -25.13
N THR A 4 18.42 2.75 -25.53
CA THR A 4 18.83 3.92 -24.72
C THR A 4 17.90 4.19 -23.53
N SER A 5 16.81 3.42 -23.38
CA SER A 5 15.75 3.73 -22.41
C SER A 5 15.92 3.04 -21.05
N LYS A 6 16.70 1.95 -20.97
CA LYS A 6 16.98 1.22 -19.72
C LYS A 6 18.34 1.64 -19.14
N THR A 7 18.44 2.88 -18.68
CA THR A 7 19.58 3.33 -17.88
C THR A 7 19.26 3.15 -16.39
N ASP A 8 20.27 2.98 -15.54
CA ASP A 8 20.09 2.92 -14.08
C ASP A 8 19.37 4.16 -13.55
N GLU A 9 19.62 5.32 -14.16
CA GLU A 9 18.92 6.57 -13.87
C GLU A 9 17.40 6.45 -14.12
N ASN A 10 16.99 5.91 -15.26
CA ASN A 10 15.57 5.73 -15.57
C ASN A 10 14.92 4.69 -14.66
N VAL A 11 15.65 3.64 -14.28
CA VAL A 11 15.19 2.65 -13.29
C VAL A 11 14.90 3.33 -11.95
N GLU A 12 15.79 4.18 -11.47
CA GLU A 12 15.61 4.89 -10.21
C GLU A 12 14.48 5.94 -10.29
N ARG A 13 14.34 6.64 -11.42
CA ARG A 13 13.23 7.57 -11.66
C ARG A 13 11.87 6.86 -11.62
N VAL A 14 11.74 5.71 -12.29
CA VAL A 14 10.53 4.88 -12.25
C VAL A 14 10.26 4.37 -10.83
N ARG A 15 11.29 3.90 -10.12
CA ARG A 15 11.18 3.43 -8.73
C ARG A 15 10.68 4.52 -7.79
N THR A 16 11.24 5.71 -7.90
CA THR A 16 10.86 6.87 -7.07
C THR A 16 9.41 7.25 -7.33
N LEU A 17 9.00 7.33 -8.60
CA LEU A 17 7.65 7.69 -8.99
C LEU A 17 6.61 6.63 -8.59
N ALA A 18 6.93 5.34 -8.71
CA ALA A 18 6.05 4.25 -8.29
C ALA A 18 5.83 4.22 -6.77
N ARG A 19 6.81 4.68 -5.99
CA ARG A 19 6.74 4.74 -4.52
C ARG A 19 6.05 6.00 -4.00
N SER A 20 6.14 7.12 -4.73
CA SER A 20 5.44 8.35 -4.35
C SER A 20 3.93 8.23 -4.56
N ASP A 21 3.50 7.65 -5.67
CA ASP A 21 2.08 7.39 -5.94
C ASP A 21 1.83 6.03 -6.61
N ARG A 22 1.32 5.10 -5.80
CA ARG A 22 0.97 3.74 -6.25
C ARG A 22 -0.29 3.70 -7.14
N ARG A 23 -1.00 4.82 -7.34
CA ARG A 23 -2.18 4.91 -8.22
C ARG A 23 -1.85 5.23 -9.67
N LEU A 24 -0.60 5.63 -9.95
CA LEU A 24 -0.18 5.95 -11.31
C LEU A 24 -0.27 4.73 -12.23
N THR A 25 -0.76 4.98 -13.44
CA THR A 25 -0.73 3.97 -14.51
C THR A 25 0.62 3.99 -15.22
N ILE A 26 0.98 2.88 -15.86
CA ILE A 26 2.21 2.77 -16.66
C ILE A 26 2.28 3.85 -17.74
N ARG A 27 1.13 4.19 -18.35
CA ARG A 27 1.03 5.27 -19.34
C ARG A 27 1.35 6.62 -18.73
N MET A 28 0.72 6.97 -17.60
CA MET A 28 0.98 8.24 -16.90
C MET A 28 2.44 8.35 -16.48
N MET A 29 3.03 7.27 -15.99
CA MET A 29 4.46 7.23 -15.64
C MET A 29 5.35 7.44 -16.87
N GLY A 30 4.99 6.86 -18.01
CA GLY A 30 5.67 7.08 -19.29
C GLY A 30 5.63 8.55 -19.71
N ASP A 31 4.45 9.16 -19.65
CA ASP A 31 4.24 10.58 -19.98
C ASP A 31 5.05 11.50 -19.04
N LEU A 32 5.05 11.23 -17.73
CA LEU A 32 5.78 12.03 -16.73
C LEU A 32 7.30 11.90 -16.86
N LEU A 33 7.80 10.73 -17.25
CA LEU A 33 9.24 10.45 -17.33
C LEU A 33 9.80 10.63 -18.74
N ASN A 34 8.95 10.94 -19.73
CA ASN A 34 9.28 10.91 -21.16
C ASN A 34 9.84 9.55 -21.60
N LEU A 35 9.24 8.47 -21.09
CA LEU A 35 9.60 7.10 -21.40
C LEU A 35 8.44 6.41 -22.14
N ASN A 36 8.78 5.47 -23.01
CA ASN A 36 7.75 4.66 -23.64
C ASN A 36 7.10 3.72 -22.61
N THR A 37 5.81 3.46 -22.77
CA THR A 37 5.01 2.63 -21.85
C THR A 37 5.58 1.22 -21.69
N PHE A 38 6.16 0.65 -22.75
CA PHE A 38 6.76 -0.68 -22.70
C PHE A 38 8.01 -0.71 -21.81
N THR A 39 8.89 0.29 -21.91
CA THR A 39 10.06 0.43 -21.04
C THR A 39 9.65 0.61 -19.58
N VAL A 40 8.64 1.44 -19.29
CA VAL A 40 8.14 1.58 -17.92
C VAL A 40 7.60 0.24 -17.40
N HIS A 41 6.84 -0.49 -18.22
CA HIS A 41 6.34 -1.82 -17.87
C HIS A 41 7.50 -2.78 -17.55
N GLN A 42 8.49 -2.88 -18.45
CA GLN A 42 9.66 -3.74 -18.24
C GLN A 42 10.44 -3.35 -16.98
N ILE A 43 10.68 -2.06 -16.75
CA ILE A 43 11.39 -1.61 -15.54
C ILE A 43 10.61 -2.04 -14.29
N LEU A 44 9.29 -1.85 -14.27
CA LEU A 44 8.47 -2.26 -13.12
C LEU A 44 8.51 -3.78 -12.90
N THR A 45 8.39 -4.60 -13.95
CA THR A 45 8.23 -6.05 -13.81
C THR A 45 9.55 -6.83 -13.79
N GLU A 46 10.50 -6.48 -14.65
CA GLU A 46 11.76 -7.18 -14.85
C GLU A 46 12.86 -6.63 -13.96
N ASP A 47 13.05 -5.30 -13.92
CA ASP A 47 14.19 -4.68 -13.24
C ASP A 47 13.89 -4.40 -11.74
N LEU A 48 12.65 -4.06 -11.40
CA LEU A 48 12.19 -3.77 -10.04
C LEU A 48 11.40 -4.92 -9.39
N HIS A 49 11.08 -5.98 -10.16
CA HIS A 49 10.31 -7.14 -9.71
C HIS A 49 8.98 -6.78 -9.01
N MET A 50 8.34 -5.70 -9.43
CA MET A 50 7.06 -5.26 -8.90
C MET A 50 5.90 -5.95 -9.63
N ARG A 51 4.81 -6.17 -8.90
CA ARG A 51 3.54 -6.64 -9.46
C ARG A 51 2.42 -5.67 -9.13
N LYS A 52 1.45 -5.54 -10.05
CA LYS A 52 0.21 -4.83 -9.76
C LYS A 52 -0.59 -5.60 -8.72
N VAL A 53 -1.01 -4.91 -7.66
CA VAL A 53 -1.92 -5.43 -6.64
C VAL A 53 -3.14 -4.52 -6.60
N CYS A 54 -4.33 -5.11 -6.68
CA CYS A 54 -5.57 -4.36 -6.61
C CYS A 54 -5.74 -3.72 -5.22
N ALA A 55 -6.29 -2.51 -5.17
CA ALA A 55 -6.66 -1.87 -3.92
C ALA A 55 -7.74 -2.70 -3.20
N LYS A 56 -7.68 -2.76 -1.87
CA LYS A 56 -8.72 -3.36 -1.04
C LYS A 56 -9.78 -2.31 -0.71
N MET A 57 -11.05 -2.70 -0.77
CA MET A 57 -12.15 -1.86 -0.28
C MET A 57 -12.05 -1.71 1.23
N VAL A 58 -12.26 -0.50 1.74
CA VAL A 58 -12.29 -0.21 3.17
C VAL A 58 -13.70 0.28 3.56
N PRO A 59 -14.30 -0.19 4.67
CA PRO A 59 -15.68 0.15 5.01
C PRO A 59 -15.94 1.65 5.22
N LYS A 60 -14.96 2.38 5.76
CA LYS A 60 -15.10 3.81 6.08
C LYS A 60 -13.76 4.51 6.08
N ASN A 61 -13.74 5.76 5.60
CA ASN A 61 -12.59 6.64 5.78
C ASN A 61 -12.66 7.32 7.16
N LEU A 62 -11.80 6.89 8.08
CA LEU A 62 -11.83 7.36 9.47
C LEU A 62 -11.08 8.67 9.65
N THR A 63 -11.61 9.54 10.52
CA THR A 63 -10.90 10.74 11.00
C THR A 63 -9.70 10.36 11.86
N THR A 64 -8.75 11.28 12.06
CA THR A 64 -7.60 11.08 12.95
C THR A 64 -8.04 10.71 14.37
N GLU A 65 -9.05 11.40 14.89
CA GLU A 65 -9.63 11.13 16.20
C GLU A 65 -10.22 9.71 16.29
N GLN A 66 -11.01 9.29 15.29
CA GLN A 66 -11.57 7.93 15.24
C GLN A 66 -10.47 6.85 15.20
N LYS A 67 -9.36 7.11 14.49
CA LYS A 67 -8.21 6.19 14.46
C LYS A 67 -7.53 6.09 15.83
N ASN A 68 -7.34 7.23 16.50
CA ASN A 68 -6.74 7.27 17.83
C ASN A 68 -7.62 6.57 18.86
N ASN A 69 -8.93 6.84 18.86
CA ASN A 69 -9.87 6.18 19.74
C ASN A 69 -9.86 4.65 19.55
N ARG A 70 -9.93 4.18 18.29
CA ARG A 70 -9.84 2.74 17.98
C ARG A 70 -8.54 2.11 18.50
N ARG A 71 -7.40 2.78 18.31
CA ARG A 71 -6.11 2.31 18.82
C ARG A 71 -6.13 2.19 20.35
N ASN A 72 -6.60 3.22 21.05
CA ASN A 72 -6.62 3.25 22.51
C ASN A 72 -7.50 2.13 23.07
N VAL A 73 -8.71 1.96 22.53
CA VAL A 73 -9.60 0.85 22.90
C VAL A 73 -8.92 -0.50 22.68
N CYS A 74 -8.26 -0.71 21.53
CA CYS A 74 -7.54 -1.96 21.28
C CYS A 74 -6.40 -2.18 22.29
N VAL A 75 -5.62 -1.15 22.64
CA VAL A 75 -4.54 -1.25 23.64
C VAL A 75 -5.10 -1.63 25.00
N ASP A 76 -6.21 -1.04 25.41
CA ASP A 76 -6.84 -1.34 26.70
C ASP A 76 -7.43 -2.75 26.73
N LEU A 77 -8.05 -3.20 25.63
CA LEU A 77 -8.53 -4.57 25.49
C LEU A 77 -7.36 -5.58 25.54
N LEU A 78 -6.25 -5.29 24.87
CA LEU A 78 -5.05 -6.15 24.92
C LEU A 78 -4.50 -6.28 26.34
N LYS A 79 -4.46 -5.19 27.11
CA LYS A 79 -4.06 -5.23 28.53
C LYS A 79 -5.00 -6.09 29.37
N ARG A 80 -6.31 -5.99 29.13
CA ARG A 80 -7.31 -6.82 29.84
C ARG A 80 -7.12 -8.30 29.56
N ILE A 81 -6.93 -8.66 28.28
CA ILE A 81 -6.67 -10.05 27.87
C ILE A 81 -5.38 -10.58 28.50
N ALA A 82 -4.34 -9.74 28.60
CA ALA A 82 -3.08 -10.13 29.21
C ALA A 82 -3.19 -10.34 30.73
N ASN A 83 -4.03 -9.56 31.41
CA ASN A 83 -4.21 -9.64 32.87
C ASN A 83 -5.25 -10.70 33.27
N ASP A 84 -6.17 -11.05 32.37
CA ASP A 84 -7.29 -11.95 32.63
C ASP A 84 -7.51 -12.88 31.43
N HIS A 85 -6.93 -14.08 31.51
CA HIS A 85 -6.98 -15.08 30.45
C HIS A 85 -8.40 -15.61 30.18
N GLU A 86 -9.29 -15.53 31.18
CA GLU A 86 -10.71 -15.91 31.07
C GLU A 86 -11.61 -14.72 30.71
N TRP A 87 -11.03 -13.62 30.23
CA TRP A 87 -11.81 -12.47 29.83
C TRP A 87 -12.73 -12.79 28.64
N PHE A 88 -12.20 -13.47 27.61
CA PHE A 88 -12.96 -13.79 26.40
C PHE A 88 -14.12 -14.77 26.65
N SER A 89 -14.01 -15.69 27.61
CA SER A 89 -15.07 -16.66 27.93
C SER A 89 -16.33 -15.99 28.49
N ARG A 90 -16.24 -14.72 28.91
CA ARG A 90 -17.38 -13.91 29.41
C ARG A 90 -17.92 -12.90 28.40
N VAL A 91 -17.32 -12.80 27.21
CA VAL A 91 -17.77 -11.87 26.17
C VAL A 91 -18.95 -12.47 25.41
N ILE A 92 -20.10 -11.78 25.42
CA ILE A 92 -21.24 -12.08 24.56
C ILE A 92 -21.36 -10.93 23.55
N THR A 93 -21.46 -11.25 22.25
CA THR A 93 -21.53 -10.27 21.15
C THR A 93 -22.63 -10.64 20.16
N GLY A 94 -23.16 -9.65 19.46
CA GLY A 94 -24.18 -9.79 18.41
C GLY A 94 -24.15 -8.57 17.50
N ASP A 95 -24.61 -8.76 16.26
CA ASP A 95 -24.85 -7.72 15.25
C ASP A 95 -26.22 -8.01 14.60
N GLU A 96 -26.87 -7.00 14.04
CA GLU A 96 -28.24 -7.11 13.49
C GLU A 96 -28.30 -7.69 12.07
#